data_AF-A0A3B9NV49-F1
#
_entry.id   AF-A0A3B9NV49-F1
#
_cell.length_a   1.000
_cell.length_b   1.000
_cell.length_c   1.000
_cell.angle_alpha   90.00
_cell.angle_beta   90.00
_cell.angle_gamma   90.00
#
_symmetry.space_group_name_H-M   'P 1'
#
loop_
_entity.id
_entity.type
_entity.pdbx_description
1 polymer ?
#
loop_
_entity_poly.entity_id
_entity_poly.type
_entity_poly.pdbx_seq_one_letter_code
_entity_poly.pdbx_strand_id
1 'polypeptide(L)'
;MDMASESRKKTKLIQVRATPDEKVVLKDRALEFGVSVGELCRQAIFGSKPKSLADQNAIQELATLRADLGRLGGLLKGWLAGSFQQQPPAIKTRDDVVKLLRQIEESQKSVVEVAQRIGKSK
;
A
#
# COMPACT_ATOMS: atom_id res chain seq x y z
N MET A 1 -0.08 -45.41 -33.43
CA MET A 1 0.96 -45.38 -32.38
C MET A 1 0.90 -43.97 -31.81
N ASP A 2 0.06 -43.74 -30.81
CA ASP A 2 -0.07 -42.41 -30.18
C ASP A 2 -0.19 -42.60 -28.67
N MET A 3 0.95 -42.53 -28.00
CA MET A 3 1.01 -42.34 -26.56
C MET A 3 2.26 -41.50 -26.25
N ALA A 4 2.14 -40.19 -26.46
CA ALA A 4 3.06 -39.22 -25.86
C ALA A 4 2.38 -38.67 -24.60
N SER A 5 2.99 -38.98 -23.46
CA SER A 5 2.59 -38.61 -22.09
C SER A 5 2.22 -37.13 -21.95
N GLU A 6 0.93 -36.83 -21.73
CA GLU A 6 0.46 -35.51 -21.28
C GLU A 6 0.74 -35.29 -19.77
N SER A 7 2.01 -35.23 -19.37
CA SER A 7 2.38 -34.80 -18.00
C SER A 7 2.71 -33.30 -17.89
N ARG A 8 2.50 -32.52 -18.96
CA ARG A 8 2.83 -31.08 -18.96
C ARG A 8 1.71 -30.27 -18.31
N LYS A 9 1.87 -29.91 -17.03
CA LYS A 9 0.92 -29.05 -16.29
C LYS A 9 0.62 -27.67 -16.93
N LYS A 10 1.48 -27.19 -17.84
CA LYS A 10 1.37 -25.88 -18.53
C LYS A 10 0.99 -26.11 -20.01
N THR A 11 -0.27 -26.45 -20.31
CA THR A 11 -0.73 -26.81 -21.67
C THR A 11 -1.30 -25.64 -22.49
N LYS A 12 -1.78 -24.57 -21.83
CA LYS A 12 -2.41 -23.42 -22.51
C LYS A 12 -1.43 -22.27 -22.69
N LEU A 13 -1.46 -21.66 -23.87
CA LEU A 13 -0.64 -20.50 -24.25
C LEU A 13 -1.39 -19.20 -23.97
N ILE A 14 -0.67 -18.20 -23.46
CA ILE A 14 -1.13 -16.81 -23.36
C ILE A 14 -0.34 -16.02 -24.40
N GLN A 15 -1.03 -15.47 -25.42
CA GLN A 15 -0.39 -14.70 -26.48
C GLN A 15 -0.52 -13.20 -26.19
N VAL A 16 0.60 -12.50 -26.23
CA VAL A 16 0.69 -11.04 -26.08
C VAL A 16 1.36 -10.48 -27.32
N ARG A 17 0.74 -9.50 -27.97
CA ARG A 17 1.37 -8.78 -29.08
C ARG A 17 2.46 -7.86 -28.52
N ALA A 18 3.62 -7.88 -29.14
CA ALA A 18 4.76 -7.03 -28.80
C ALA A 18 5.43 -6.54 -30.08
N THR A 19 6.00 -5.35 -30.02
CA THR A 19 6.88 -4.80 -31.04
C THR A 19 8.22 -5.55 -31.06
N PRO A 20 9.02 -5.42 -32.15
CA PRO A 20 10.35 -6.02 -32.20
C PRO A 20 11.25 -5.56 -31.04
N ASP A 21 11.21 -4.27 -30.72
CA ASP A 21 12.04 -3.67 -29.67
C ASP A 21 11.65 -4.19 -28.28
N GLU A 22 10.35 -4.25 -27.98
CA GLU A 22 9.86 -4.82 -26.72
C GLU A 22 10.28 -6.29 -26.55
N LYS A 23 10.35 -7.05 -27.65
CA LYS A 23 10.79 -8.44 -27.63
C LYS A 23 12.28 -8.58 -27.34
N VAL A 24 13.11 -7.64 -27.80
CA VAL A 24 14.55 -7.59 -27.45
C VAL A 24 14.71 -7.28 -25.97
N VAL A 25 14.06 -6.23 -25.49
CA VAL A 25 14.09 -5.84 -24.06
C VAL A 25 13.64 -6.99 -23.16
N LEU A 26 12.60 -7.74 -23.55
CA LEU A 26 12.12 -8.87 -22.77
C LEU A 26 13.11 -10.04 -22.73
N LYS A 27 13.85 -10.28 -23.82
CA LYS A 27 14.93 -11.29 -23.85
C LYS A 27 16.10 -10.88 -22.97
N ASP A 28 16.51 -9.62 -23.05
CA ASP A 28 17.65 -9.12 -22.27
C ASP A 28 17.34 -9.19 -20.77
N ARG A 29 16.15 -8.76 -20.34
CA ARG A 29 15.68 -8.94 -18.96
C ARG A 29 15.67 -10.41 -18.56
N ALA A 30 15.14 -11.29 -19.40
CA ALA A 30 15.11 -12.72 -19.07
C ALA A 30 16.52 -13.29 -18.86
N LEU A 31 17.49 -12.82 -19.66
CA LEU A 31 18.89 -13.17 -19.55
C LEU A 31 19.54 -12.62 -18.26
N GLU A 32 19.25 -11.37 -17.89
CA GLU A 32 19.70 -10.77 -16.62
C GLU A 32 19.21 -11.58 -15.41
N PHE A 33 17.97 -12.06 -15.44
CA PHE A 33 17.38 -12.88 -14.37
C PHE A 33 17.72 -14.38 -14.48
N GLY A 34 18.45 -14.82 -15.51
CA GLY A 34 18.81 -16.23 -15.72
C GLY A 34 17.61 -17.17 -15.95
N VAL A 35 16.49 -16.64 -16.43
CA VAL A 35 15.24 -17.39 -16.64
C VAL A 35 14.79 -17.32 -18.09
N SER A 36 13.90 -18.24 -18.50
CA SER A 36 13.25 -18.11 -19.81
C SER A 36 12.28 -16.93 -19.83
N VAL A 37 12.06 -16.35 -21.02
CA VAL A 37 11.06 -15.28 -21.22
C VAL A 37 9.68 -15.66 -20.67
N GLY A 38 9.25 -16.90 -20.90
CA GLY A 38 7.95 -17.38 -20.41
C GLY A 38 7.89 -17.48 -18.89
N GLU A 39 8.99 -17.85 -18.24
CA GLU A 39 9.07 -17.93 -16.78
C GLU A 39 9.18 -16.53 -16.16
N LEU A 40 9.91 -15.60 -16.77
CA LEU A 40 9.93 -14.19 -16.39
C LEU A 40 8.51 -13.60 -16.39
N CYS A 41 7.77 -13.77 -17.50
CA CYS A 41 6.38 -13.31 -17.59
C CYS A 41 5.49 -14.00 -16.55
N ARG A 42 5.70 -15.29 -16.31
CA ARG A 42 4.92 -16.04 -15.32
C ARG A 42 5.18 -15.52 -13.90
N GLN A 43 6.43 -15.25 -13.53
CA GLN A 43 6.77 -14.68 -12.23
C GLN A 43 6.24 -13.25 -12.09
N ALA A 44 6.28 -12.45 -13.15
CA ALA A 44 5.71 -11.11 -13.15
C ALA A 44 4.18 -11.12 -12.96
N ILE A 45 3.47 -12.04 -13.65
CA ILE A 45 2.00 -12.11 -13.64
C ILE A 45 1.46 -12.84 -12.40
N PHE A 46 2.08 -13.96 -12.02
CA PHE A 46 1.58 -14.85 -10.97
C PHE A 46 2.42 -14.86 -9.70
N GLY A 47 3.68 -14.38 -9.75
CA GLY A 47 4.57 -14.32 -8.59
C GLY A 47 4.34 -13.09 -7.72
N SER A 48 3.62 -12.09 -8.23
CA SER A 48 3.25 -10.88 -7.48
C SER A 48 1.73 -10.75 -7.49
N LYS A 49 1.09 -10.67 -6.32
CA LYS A 49 -0.33 -10.28 -6.25
C LYS A 49 -0.39 -8.84 -6.80
N PRO A 50 -1.14 -8.56 -7.89
CA PRO A 50 -1.32 -7.19 -8.34
C PRO A 50 -1.84 -6.39 -7.16
N LYS A 51 -1.18 -5.29 -6.79
CA LYS A 51 -1.69 -4.40 -5.73
C LYS A 51 -3.09 -3.99 -6.14
N SER A 52 -4.10 -4.36 -5.36
CA SER A 52 -5.48 -4.00 -5.66
C SER A 52 -5.58 -2.47 -5.71
N LEU A 53 -6.45 -1.92 -6.56
CA LEU A 53 -6.80 -0.50 -6.48
C LEU A 53 -7.32 -0.16 -5.07
N ALA A 54 -7.97 -1.12 -4.39
CA ALA A 54 -8.35 -0.99 -2.99
C ALA A 54 -7.14 -0.86 -2.06
N ASP A 55 -6.05 -1.59 -2.32
CA ASP A 55 -4.82 -1.49 -1.53
C ASP A 55 -4.15 -0.13 -1.71
N GLN A 56 -4.16 0.42 -2.93
CA GLN A 56 -3.60 1.75 -3.21
C GLN A 56 -4.40 2.87 -2.53
N ASN A 57 -5.73 2.81 -2.61
CA ASN A 57 -6.60 3.76 -1.93
C ASN A 57 -6.43 3.69 -0.41
N ALA A 58 -6.35 2.49 0.16
CA ALA A 58 -6.13 2.31 1.59
C ALA A 58 -4.76 2.84 2.05
N ILE A 59 -3.70 2.67 1.24
CA ILE A 59 -2.37 3.24 1.53
C ILE A 59 -2.43 4.77 1.50
N GLN A 60 -3.16 5.35 0.55
CA GLN A 60 -3.32 6.81 0.45
C GLN A 60 -4.10 7.39 1.63
N GLU A 61 -5.17 6.71 2.05
CA GLU A 61 -5.96 7.08 3.22
C GLU A 61 -5.11 7.03 4.51
N LEU A 62 -4.31 5.96 4.68
CA LEU A 62 -3.38 5.81 5.79
C LEU A 62 -2.30 6.91 5.80
N ALA A 63 -1.77 7.28 4.63
CA ALA A 63 -0.78 8.36 4.50
C ALA A 63 -1.36 9.72 4.91
N THR A 64 -2.62 9.98 4.55
CA THR A 64 -3.34 11.22 4.89
C THR A 64 -3.57 11.29 6.40
N LEU A 65 -4.04 10.20 7.01
CA LEU A 65 -4.23 10.10 8.47
C LEU A 65 -2.92 10.28 9.25
N ARG A 66 -1.80 9.74 8.75
CA ARG A 66 -0.47 9.95 9.35
C ARG A 66 -0.07 11.43 9.33
N ALA A 67 -0.37 12.15 8.25
CA ALA A 67 -0.08 13.58 8.14
C ALA A 67 -0.90 14.39 9.16
N ASP A 68 -2.18 14.04 9.33
CA ASP A 68 -3.04 14.66 10.34
C ASP A 68 -2.56 14.41 11.77
N LEU A 69 -2.12 13.20 12.08
CA LEU A 69 -1.50 12.90 13.38
C LEU A 69 -0.19 13.68 13.61
N GLY A 70 0.63 13.85 12.57
CA GLY A 70 1.83 14.68 12.65
C GLY A 70 1.51 16.15 12.95
N ARG A 71 0.46 16.68 12.31
CA ARG A 71 -0.04 18.04 12.56
C ARG A 71 -0.58 18.20 13.99
N LEU A 72 -1.37 17.24 14.47
CA LEU A 72 -1.89 17.24 15.84
C LEU A 72 -0.77 17.15 16.89
N GLY A 73 0.23 16.32 16.65
CA GLY A 73 1.43 16.26 17.49
C GLY A 73 2.19 17.59 17.51
N GLY A 74 2.30 18.26 16.36
CA GLY A 74 2.87 19.61 16.26
C GLY A 74 2.10 20.66 17.04
N LEU A 75 0.76 20.64 16.97
CA LEU A 75 -0.12 21.52 17.73
C LEU A 75 0.01 21.27 19.24
N LEU A 76 -0.01 20.01 19.67
CA LEU A 76 0.17 19.66 21.09
C LEU A 76 1.55 20.10 21.59
N LYS A 77 2.59 19.87 20.81
CA LYS A 77 3.96 20.30 21.13
C LYS A 77 4.04 21.83 21.23
N GLY A 78 3.43 22.57 20.30
CA GLY A 78 3.37 24.04 20.34
C GLY A 78 2.60 24.57 21.55
N TRP A 79 1.57 23.85 21.99
CA TRP A 79 0.78 24.21 23.17
C TRP A 79 1.58 23.99 24.46
N LEU A 80 2.27 22.86 24.58
CA LEU A 80 3.16 22.58 25.70
C LEU A 80 4.37 23.51 25.74
N ALA A 81 4.89 23.91 24.57
CA ALA A 81 6.01 24.84 24.45
C ALA A 81 5.62 26.32 24.62
N GLY A 82 4.34 26.61 24.93
CA GLY A 82 3.86 27.99 25.12
C GLY A 82 3.90 28.85 23.85
N SER A 83 4.08 28.26 22.67
CA SER A 83 4.36 28.96 21.41
C SER A 83 3.13 29.67 20.81
N PHE A 84 1.94 29.54 21.42
CA PHE A 84 0.70 30.20 21.01
C PHE A 84 0.40 31.48 21.82
N GLN A 85 1.44 32.21 22.24
CA GLN A 85 1.33 33.37 23.13
C GLN A 85 0.67 34.64 22.54
N GLN A 86 0.12 34.62 21.32
CA GLN A 86 -0.33 35.85 20.63
C GLN A 86 -1.76 35.82 20.05
N GLN A 87 -2.53 34.74 20.25
CA GLN A 87 -3.98 34.77 20.04
C GLN A 87 -4.65 34.01 21.18
N PRO A 88 -5.76 34.51 21.76
CA PRO A 88 -6.41 33.82 22.86
C PRO A 88 -6.85 32.44 22.35
N PRO A 89 -6.30 31.33 22.88
CA PRO A 89 -6.64 30.03 22.35
C PRO A 89 -8.12 29.75 22.67
N ALA A 90 -8.84 29.21 21.69
CA ALA A 90 -10.20 28.71 21.87
C ALA A 90 -10.29 27.57 22.91
N ILE A 91 -9.14 27.01 23.30
CA ILE A 91 -8.95 25.97 24.32
C ILE A 91 -8.45 26.66 25.59
N LYS A 92 -9.31 26.78 26.59
CA LYS A 92 -9.05 27.56 27.80
C LYS A 92 -8.71 26.69 29.00
N THR A 93 -8.97 25.39 28.93
CA THR A 93 -9.00 24.53 30.12
C THR A 93 -8.41 23.15 29.87
N ARG A 94 -7.90 22.51 30.93
CA ARG A 94 -7.44 21.11 30.91
C ARG A 94 -8.47 20.15 30.31
N ASP A 95 -9.76 20.44 30.50
CA ASP A 95 -10.87 19.68 29.93
C ASP A 95 -10.92 19.71 28.40
N ASP A 96 -10.56 20.83 27.77
CA ASP A 96 -10.53 20.94 26.31
C ASP A 96 -9.41 20.08 25.71
N VAL A 97 -8.27 19.99 26.41
CA VAL A 97 -7.15 19.11 26.06
C VAL A 97 -7.54 17.63 26.21
N VAL A 98 -8.25 17.28 27.29
CA VAL A 98 -8.78 15.92 27.50
C VAL A 98 -9.81 15.56 26.43
N LYS A 99 -10.65 16.52 26.03
CA LYS A 99 -11.64 16.34 24.96
C LYS A 99 -10.98 16.10 23.60
N LEU A 100 -9.92 16.84 23.30
CA LEU A 100 -9.12 16.66 22.10
C LEU A 100 -8.39 15.31 22.09
N LEU A 101 -7.82 14.89 23.23
CA LEU A 101 -7.20 13.57 23.38
C LEU A 101 -8.18 12.43 23.14
N ARG A 102 -9.43 12.56 23.63
CA ARG A 102 -10.50 11.59 23.34
C ARG A 102 -10.85 11.51 21.86
N GLN A 103 -10.93 12.65 21.17
CA GLN A 103 -11.17 12.67 19.72
C GLN A 103 -10.02 12.02 18.94
N ILE A 104 -8.78 12.17 19.41
CA ILE A 104 -7.60 11.49 18.86
C ILE A 104 -7.69 9.99 19.09
N GLU A 105 -8.06 9.53 20.29
CA GLU A 105 -8.27 8.12 20.61
C GLU A 105 -9.36 7.47 19.74
N GLU A 106 -10.49 8.14 19.54
CA GLU A 106 -11.56 7.67 18.65
C GLU A 106 -11.09 7.57 17.20
N SER A 107 -10.33 8.56 16.73
CA SER A 107 -9.74 8.55 15.40
C SER A 107 -8.68 7.46 15.23
N GLN A 108 -7.90 7.14 16.27
CA GLN A 108 -6.96 6.01 16.24
C GLN A 108 -7.68 4.66 16.21
N LYS A 109 -8.85 4.56 16.85
CA LYS A 109 -9.66 3.33 16.87
C LYS A 109 -10.20 2.99 15.48
N SER A 110 -10.63 4.00 14.71
CA SER A 110 -11.06 3.79 13.32
C SER A 110 -9.93 3.33 12.40
N VAL A 111 -8.69 3.82 12.62
CA VAL A 111 -7.48 3.37 11.91
C VAL A 111 -7.19 1.88 12.15
N VAL A 112 -7.31 1.43 13.41
CA VAL A 112 -7.08 0.01 13.77
C VAL A 112 -8.11 -0.89 13.09
N GLU A 113 -9.37 -0.47 12.98
CA GLU A 113 -10.40 -1.24 12.27
C GLU A 113 -10.13 -1.39 10.77
N VAL A 114 -9.71 -0.30 10.11
CA VAL A 114 -9.35 -0.33 8.69
C VAL A 114 -8.14 -1.23 8.47
N ALA A 115 -7.11 -1.13 9.31
CA ALA A 115 -5.93 -1.99 9.26
C ALA A 115 -6.27 -3.49 9.49
N GLN A 116 -7.20 -3.79 10.40
CA GLN A 116 -7.66 -5.16 10.65
C GLN A 116 -8.47 -5.75 9.49
N ARG A 117 -9.26 -4.94 8.76
CA ARG A 117 -9.96 -5.40 7.54
C ARG A 117 -8.98 -5.82 6.44
N ILE A 118 -7.87 -5.08 6.29
CA ILE A 118 -6.78 -5.42 5.37
C ILE A 118 -6.11 -6.74 5.79
N GLY A 119 -5.85 -6.93 7.09
CA GLY A 119 -5.21 -8.14 7.62
C GLY A 119 -6.06 -9.42 7.53
N LYS A 120 -7.40 -9.30 7.57
CA LYS A 120 -8.33 -10.44 7.49
C LYS A 120 -8.66 -10.89 6.06
N SER A 121 -8.30 -10.11 5.04
CA SER A 121 -8.47 -10.48 3.62
C SER A 121 -7.25 -11.22 3.04
N LYS A 122 -6.44 -11.82 3.91
CA LYS A 122 -5.25 -12.61 3.58
C LYS A 122 -5.54 -14.10 3.65
#